data_AF-A0A1G0J791-F1
#
_entry.id   AF-A0A1G0J791-F1
#
_cell.length_a   1.000
_cell.length_b   1.000
_cell.length_c   1.000
_cell.angle_alpha   90.00
_cell.angle_beta   90.00
_cell.angle_gamma   90.00
#
_symmetry.space_group_name_H-M   'P 1'
#
loop_
_entity.id
_entity.type
_entity.pdbx_description
1 polymer ?
#
loop_
_entity_poly.entity_id
_entity_poly.type
_entity_poly.pdbx_seq_one_letter_code
_entity_poly.pdbx_strand_id
1 'polypeptide(L)'
;MNILSALFTFLVVGVVILLAVPVLAAGMSLVFVLFCLFIWFLPILLILGSDKTSGGEKLAWVLAIIFLSWFAWIFYLLLAPLKPVDRFRY
;
A
#
# COMPACT_ATOMS: atom_id res chain seq x y z
N MET A 1 11.29 12.80 46.71
CA MET A 1 11.59 13.56 45.48
C MET A 1 11.13 14.99 45.68
N ASN A 2 11.97 15.98 45.36
CA ASN A 2 11.55 17.37 45.39
C ASN A 2 10.51 17.59 44.28
N ILE A 3 9.50 18.45 44.51
CA ILE A 3 8.39 18.67 43.57
C ILE A 3 8.91 19.04 42.16
N LEU A 4 10.02 19.77 42.11
CA LEU A 4 10.70 20.18 40.87
C LEU A 4 11.22 18.99 40.06
N SER A 5 11.79 17.96 40.72
CA SER A 5 12.27 16.78 40.02
C SER A 5 11.11 15.94 39.47
N ALA A 6 9.98 15.90 40.19
CA ALA A 6 8.78 15.22 39.72
C ALA A 6 8.23 15.86 38.44
N LEU A 7 8.11 17.20 38.42
CA LEU A 7 7.64 17.95 37.24
C LEU A 7 8.55 17.75 36.03
N PHE A 8 9.88 17.76 36.24
CA PHE A 8 10.84 17.50 35.17
C PHE A 8 10.70 16.10 34.58
N THR A 9 10.54 15.07 35.43
CA THR A 9 10.32 13.70 34.96
C THR A 9 9.06 13.58 34.12
N PHE A 10 7.95 14.19 34.53
CA PHE A 10 6.71 14.17 33.74
C PHE A 10 6.87 14.87 32.38
N LEU A 11 7.59 16.00 32.34
CA LEU A 11 7.87 16.70 31.09
C LEU A 11 8.69 15.83 30.13
N VAL A 12 9.76 15.21 30.63
CA VAL A 12 10.61 14.31 29.83
C VAL A 12 9.80 13.12 29.31
N VAL A 13 9.02 12.48 30.17
CA VAL A 13 8.16 11.36 29.76
C VAL A 13 7.14 11.79 28.72
N GLY A 14 6.51 12.96 28.89
CA GLY A 14 5.58 13.53 27.92
C GLY A 14 6.23 13.78 26.55
N VAL A 15 7.42 14.36 26.52
CA VAL A 15 8.19 14.59 25.29
C VAL A 15 8.59 13.27 24.63
N VAL A 16 9.06 12.29 25.41
CA VAL A 16 9.41 10.96 24.90
C VAL A 16 8.20 10.27 24.27
N ILE A 17 7.03 10.30 24.92
CA ILE A 17 5.79 9.74 24.38
C ILE A 17 5.39 10.47 23.10
N LEU A 18 5.44 11.81 23.11
CA LEU A 18 5.10 12.64 21.96
C LEU A 18 5.99 12.35 20.74
N LEU A 19 7.27 12.03 20.95
CA LEU A 19 8.18 11.62 19.88
C LEU A 19 8.04 10.14 19.50
N ALA A 20 7.71 9.26 20.44
CA ALA A 20 7.57 7.83 20.18
C ALA A 20 6.33 7.50 19.33
N VAL A 21 5.20 8.17 19.58
CA VAL A 21 3.94 7.94 18.84
C VAL A 21 4.09 8.07 17.32
N PRO A 22 4.64 9.18 16.76
CA PRO A 22 4.79 9.30 15.31
C PRO A 22 5.78 8.28 14.73
N VAL A 23 6.84 7.92 15.47
CA VAL A 23 7.81 6.91 15.03
C VAL A 23 7.16 5.53 14.91
N LEU A 24 6.37 5.14 15.93
CA LEU A 24 5.63 3.89 15.91
C LEU A 24 4.56 3.88 14.81
N ALA A 25 3.84 4.99 14.63
CA ALA A 25 2.85 5.13 13.57
C ALA A 25 3.50 5.03 12.17
N ALA A 26 4.64 5.69 11.97
CA ALA A 26 5.41 5.60 10.72
C ALA A 26 5.87 4.16 10.47
N GLY A 27 6.44 3.49 11.46
CA GLY A 27 6.84 2.08 11.36
C GLY A 27 5.67 1.17 10.98
N MET A 28 4.52 1.32 11.63
CA MET A 28 3.31 0.55 11.33
C MET A 28 2.80 0.82 9.91
N SER A 29 2.80 2.08 9.48
CA SER A 29 2.37 2.46 8.13
C SER A 29 3.26 1.84 7.06
N LEU A 30 4.58 1.78 7.30
CA LEU A 30 5.53 1.16 6.38
C LEU A 30 5.28 -0.34 6.25
N VAL A 31 5.09 -1.04 7.37
CA VAL A 31 4.75 -2.48 7.37
C VAL A 31 3.45 -2.73 6.61
N PHE A 32 2.44 -1.90 6.81
CA PHE A 32 1.16 -2.01 6.11
C PHE A 32 1.31 -1.82 4.59
N VAL A 33 2.05 -0.82 4.14
CA VAL A 33 2.31 -0.58 2.71
C VAL A 33 3.04 -1.77 2.08
N LEU A 34 4.07 -2.30 2.77
CA LEU A 34 4.80 -3.48 2.30
C LEU A 34 3.90 -4.71 2.20
N PHE A 35 2.99 -4.89 3.15
CA PHE A 35 2.00 -5.96 3.14
C PHE A 35 1.01 -5.83 1.96
N CYS A 36 0.49 -4.63 1.70
CA CYS A 36 -0.37 -4.37 0.54
C CYS A 36 0.36 -4.64 -0.78
N LEU A 37 1.62 -4.19 -0.91
CA LEU A 37 2.45 -4.47 -2.08
C LEU A 37 2.68 -5.98 -2.26
N PHE A 38 2.93 -6.70 -1.18
CA PHE A 38 3.09 -8.16 -1.22
C PHE A 38 1.83 -8.86 -1.72
N ILE A 39 0.64 -8.49 -1.21
CA ILE A 39 -0.64 -9.02 -1.70
C ILE A 39 -0.85 -8.70 -3.18
N TRP A 40 -0.51 -7.48 -3.60
CA TRP A 40 -0.64 -7.06 -4.99
C TRP A 40 0.28 -7.85 -5.94
N PHE A 41 1.49 -8.20 -5.49
CA PHE A 41 2.43 -9.06 -6.24
C PHE A 41 2.13 -10.56 -6.13
N LEU A 42 1.35 -10.99 -5.16
CA LEU A 42 1.00 -12.39 -4.90
C LEU A 42 0.57 -13.18 -6.14
N PRO A 43 -0.34 -12.71 -7.03
CA PRO A 43 -0.72 -13.46 -8.23
C PRO A 43 0.46 -13.79 -9.15
N ILE A 44 1.44 -12.90 -9.25
CA ILE A 44 2.65 -13.12 -10.05
C ILE A 44 3.52 -14.21 -9.40
N LEU A 45 3.68 -14.15 -8.07
CA LEU A 45 4.42 -15.16 -7.30
C LEU A 45 3.77 -16.55 -7.40
N LEU A 46 2.43 -16.61 -7.34
CA LEU A 46 1.68 -17.86 -7.47
C LEU A 46 1.86 -18.50 -8.84
N ILE A 47 1.89 -17.71 -9.93
CA ILE A 47 2.16 -18.23 -11.28
C ILE A 47 3.61 -18.71 -11.38
N LEU A 48 4.57 -17.93 -10.86
CA LEU A 48 5.98 -18.28 -10.89
C LEU A 48 6.28 -19.58 -10.14
N GLY A 49 5.67 -19.78 -8.97
CA GLY A 49 5.82 -20.98 -8.14
C GLY A 49 4.92 -22.16 -8.55
N SER A 50 4.02 -21.99 -9.51
CA SER A 50 3.11 -23.05 -9.94
C SER A 50 3.79 -24.02 -10.91
N ASP A 51 3.62 -25.31 -10.67
CA ASP A 51 4.03 -26.39 -11.58
C ASP A 51 3.00 -26.63 -12.71
N LYS A 52 1.89 -25.88 -12.73
CA LYS A 52 0.83 -26.06 -13.74
C LYS A 52 1.21 -25.48 -15.11
N THR A 53 2.17 -24.55 -15.17
CA THR A 53 2.62 -23.90 -16.40
C THR A 53 4.14 -23.92 -16.46
N SER A 54 4.73 -24.00 -17.65
CA SER A 54 6.19 -24.09 -17.82
C SER A 54 6.72 -23.18 -18.93
N GLY A 55 8.01 -22.82 -18.82
CA GLY A 55 8.73 -22.06 -19.85
C GLY A 55 8.03 -20.78 -20.31
N GLY A 56 7.76 -20.68 -21.62
CA GLY A 56 7.15 -19.51 -22.24
C GLY A 56 5.69 -19.27 -21.85
N GLU A 57 4.92 -20.31 -21.52
CA GLU A 57 3.53 -20.16 -21.08
C GLU A 57 3.45 -19.39 -19.76
N LYS A 58 4.35 -19.72 -18.82
CA LYS A 58 4.46 -19.03 -17.54
C LYS A 58 4.76 -17.54 -17.72
N LEU A 59 5.67 -17.20 -18.64
CA LEU A 59 5.99 -15.81 -18.96
C LEU A 59 4.82 -15.08 -19.61
N ALA A 60 4.06 -15.75 -20.49
CA ALA A 60 2.86 -15.17 -21.10
C ALA A 60 1.80 -14.82 -20.06
N TRP A 61 1.57 -15.69 -19.07
CA TRP A 61 0.64 -15.43 -17.97
C TRP A 61 1.09 -14.28 -17.07
N VAL A 62 2.38 -14.21 -16.73
CA VAL A 62 2.93 -13.08 -15.96
C VAL A 62 2.79 -11.77 -16.73
N LEU A 63 3.10 -11.76 -18.03
CA LEU A 63 2.88 -10.59 -18.88
C LEU A 63 1.41 -10.18 -18.88
N ALA A 64 0.49 -11.12 -19.07
CA ALA A 64 -0.94 -10.85 -19.11
C ALA A 64 -1.44 -10.17 -17.84
N ILE A 65 -1.01 -10.63 -16.65
CA ILE A 65 -1.38 -10.00 -15.38
C ILE A 65 -0.80 -8.59 -15.25
N ILE A 66 0.47 -8.38 -15.61
CA ILE A 66 1.09 -7.05 -15.54
C ILE A 66 0.33 -6.09 -16.46
N PHE A 67 0.03 -6.51 -17.69
CA PHE A 67 -0.74 -5.71 -18.63
C PHE A 67 -2.13 -5.38 -18.07
N LEU A 68 -2.89 -6.38 -17.61
CA LEU A 68 -4.25 -6.15 -17.11
C LEU A 68 -4.27 -5.25 -15.85
N SER A 69 -3.31 -5.40 -14.95
CA SER A 69 -3.25 -4.63 -13.70
C SER A 69 -2.85 -3.16 -13.95
N TRP A 70 -1.73 -2.93 -14.64
CA TRP A 70 -1.20 -1.57 -14.85
C TRP A 70 -1.90 -0.82 -15.98
N PHE A 71 -2.18 -1.47 -17.11
CA PHE A 71 -2.80 -0.77 -18.25
C PHE A 71 -4.28 -0.50 -18.02
N ALA A 72 -4.99 -1.23 -17.17
CA ALA A 72 -6.38 -0.89 -16.84
C ALA A 72 -6.49 0.53 -16.27
N TRP A 73 -5.53 0.95 -15.43
CA TRP A 73 -5.50 2.30 -14.89
C TRP A 73 -5.17 3.36 -15.95
N ILE A 74 -4.18 3.09 -16.82
CA ILE A 74 -3.83 3.97 -17.93
C ILE A 74 -5.02 4.14 -18.90
N PHE A 75 -5.69 3.04 -19.25
CA PHE A 75 -6.88 3.07 -20.10
C PHE A 75 -8.02 3.82 -19.41
N TYR A 76 -8.22 3.65 -18.10
CA TYR A 76 -9.20 4.44 -17.39
C TYR A 76 -8.94 5.95 -17.53
N LEU A 77 -7.70 6.41 -17.36
CA LEU A 77 -7.34 7.82 -17.54
C LEU A 77 -7.51 8.33 -18.98
N LEU A 78 -7.26 7.48 -19.98
CA LEU A 78 -7.36 7.84 -21.39
C LEU A 78 -8.81 7.82 -21.90
N LEU A 79 -9.61 6.85 -21.45
CA LEU A 79 -10.96 6.62 -21.95
C LEU A 79 -12.01 7.38 -21.12
N ALA A 80 -11.82 7.57 -19.81
CA ALA A 80 -12.84 8.23 -19.00
C ALA A 80 -12.82 9.76 -19.16
N PRO A 81 -13.98 10.43 -19.31
CA PRO A 81 -15.33 9.89 -19.45
C PRO A 81 -15.72 9.62 -20.92
N LEU A 82 -16.03 8.37 -21.24
CA LEU A 82 -16.49 7.96 -22.58
C LEU A 82 -17.88 8.51 -22.96
N LYS A 83 -18.65 8.96 -21.97
CA LYS A 83 -19.98 9.55 -22.15
C LYS A 83 -20.12 10.76 -21.21
N PRO A 84 -20.77 11.85 -21.64
CA PRO A 84 -21.11 12.94 -20.74
C PRO A 84 -21.91 12.41 -19.55
N VAL A 85 -21.46 12.74 -18.34
CA VAL A 85 -22.25 12.50 -17.13
C VAL A 85 -23.28 13.62 -17.06
N ASP A 86 -24.53 13.32 -17.44
CA ASP A 86 -25.67 14.24 -17.27
C ASP A 86 -25.93 14.46 -15.77
N ARG A 87 -25.27 15.45 -15.19
CA ARG A 87 -25.39 15.80 -13.77
C ARG A 87 -26.72 16.49 -13.41
N PHE A 88 -27.63 16.68 -14.36
CA PHE A 88 -28.84 17.51 -14.20
C PHE A 88 -30.18 16.79 -14.41
N ARG A 89 -30.24 15.45 -14.41
CA ARG A 89 -31.53 14.73 -14.36
C ARG A 89 -31.95 14.51 -12.91
N TYR A 90 -32.76 15.44 -12.41
CA TYR A 90 -33.70 15.25 -11.30
C TYR A 90 -35.09 14.99 -11.87
#